data_AF-A0A9P5GYG7-F1
#
_entry.id   AF-A0A9P5GYG7-F1
#
_cell.length_a   1.000
_cell.length_b   1.000
_cell.length_c   1.000
_cell.angle_alpha   90.00
_cell.angle_beta   90.00
_cell.angle_gamma   90.00
#
_symmetry.space_group_name_H-M   'P 1'
#
loop_
_entity.id
_entity.type
_entity.pdbx_description
1 polymer ?
#
loop_
_entity_poly.entity_id
_entity_poly.type
_entity_poly.pdbx_seq_one_letter_code
_entity_poly.pdbx_strand_id
1 'polypeptide(L)'
;MATQNDLQELLRLLTARKMSMMAAMGQVKALQAKNLRSIAQIAEAPLATVEEALAGDAKAAKSLQTACKSHGKKSNKRAAEDSSSPGDGAKKPRLEATRRDLDYSSMSGDNLEAALELPLTEDEELIRKTAVETNRAPLVLAFAVELLRFTMPEQPPSSRLSLAQAVVSANSRSKAVSIGIEKPGKEELLSEGQPKVKVLTRQIPVLKRGGYSWSGSSQPTSSTSSSSSATVKASQPSPHKWTASQKLSSRGSVFIAHAVSISSPTARANLVKSLMAEKPELETASHNAWAVRTTYGNSPLKQEASFDDGESGCGDFMLKLLRELDISNTLVILTRWYGGVMLGQDRWCLMRECINDALSAQRRTWSLSGEAVWALDTQDTQPSVSTVGMPIHRPEAARNYLLRSFGPAPGAEGGKKTATAANEERLENLGRVLGALRLLFASWAGVSSREELDRRAWGWYMTVRPDVDAGPAGWGAKGTLKLDRILGLRRRDTTKET
;
A
#
# COMPACT_ATOMS: atom_id res chain seq x y z
N MET A 1 -32.65 -33.64 -28.16
CA MET A 1 -32.07 -34.20 -26.92
C MET A 1 -31.21 -33.13 -26.28
N ALA A 2 -31.32 -32.89 -24.98
CA ALA A 2 -30.50 -31.86 -24.31
C ALA A 2 -29.08 -32.41 -24.17
N THR A 3 -28.08 -31.65 -24.61
CA THR A 3 -26.69 -32.08 -24.49
C THR A 3 -26.22 -31.86 -23.06
N GLN A 4 -25.28 -32.68 -22.57
CA GLN A 4 -24.62 -32.44 -21.28
C GLN A 4 -23.99 -31.05 -21.20
N ASN A 5 -23.61 -30.49 -22.37
CA ASN A 5 -23.10 -29.14 -22.52
C ASN A 5 -24.17 -28.07 -22.21
N ASP A 6 -25.41 -28.23 -22.68
CA ASP A 6 -26.52 -27.29 -22.39
C ASP A 6 -26.79 -27.16 -20.89
N LEU A 7 -26.69 -28.29 -20.18
CA LEU A 7 -26.85 -28.35 -18.72
C LEU A 7 -25.72 -27.59 -18.00
N GLN A 8 -24.47 -27.80 -18.43
CA GLN A 8 -23.31 -27.10 -17.85
C GLN A 8 -23.38 -25.59 -18.09
N GLU A 9 -23.79 -25.16 -19.29
CA GLU A 9 -23.94 -23.74 -19.60
C GLU A 9 -25.02 -23.07 -18.75
N LEU A 10 -26.16 -23.74 -18.56
CA LEU A 10 -27.26 -23.23 -17.75
C LEU A 10 -26.87 -23.12 -16.27
N LEU A 11 -26.18 -24.12 -15.73
CA LEU A 11 -25.65 -24.08 -14.36
C LEU A 11 -24.61 -22.97 -14.18
N ARG A 12 -23.74 -22.76 -15.17
CA ARG A 12 -22.76 -21.67 -15.14
C ARG A 12 -23.42 -20.29 -15.16
N LEU A 13 -24.50 -20.13 -15.93
CA LEU A 13 -25.27 -18.89 -15.99
C LEU A 13 -25.98 -18.57 -14.65
N LEU A 14 -26.55 -19.58 -13.99
CA LEU A 14 -27.24 -19.41 -12.70
C LEU A 14 -26.27 -19.16 -11.54
N THR A 15 -25.16 -19.88 -11.49
CA THR A 15 -24.10 -19.69 -10.47
C THR A 15 -23.39 -18.35 -10.61
N ALA A 16 -23.19 -17.84 -11.83
CA ALA A 16 -22.69 -16.49 -12.08
C ALA A 16 -23.58 -15.38 -11.48
N ARG A 17 -24.86 -15.68 -11.18
CA ARG A 17 -25.81 -14.78 -10.53
C ARG A 17 -25.81 -14.92 -9.00
N LYS A 18 -24.73 -15.48 -8.41
CA LYS A 18 -24.56 -15.74 -6.97
C LYS A 18 -25.57 -16.72 -6.37
N MET A 19 -26.15 -17.58 -7.20
CA MET A 19 -26.99 -18.69 -6.71
C MET A 19 -26.10 -19.83 -6.23
N SER A 20 -26.48 -20.48 -5.13
CA SER A 20 -25.80 -21.69 -4.68
C SER A 20 -25.99 -22.82 -5.70
N MET A 21 -25.02 -23.74 -5.81
CA MET A 21 -25.08 -24.85 -6.77
C MET A 21 -26.34 -25.71 -6.56
N MET A 22 -26.74 -25.92 -5.30
CA MET A 22 -27.96 -26.67 -4.96
C MET A 22 -29.23 -25.96 -5.45
N ALA A 23 -29.33 -24.63 -5.27
CA ALA A 23 -30.46 -23.85 -5.75
C ALA A 23 -30.49 -23.78 -7.29
N ALA A 24 -29.32 -23.67 -7.93
CA ALA A 24 -29.21 -23.69 -9.38
C ALA A 24 -29.68 -25.03 -9.96
N MET A 25 -29.26 -26.17 -9.39
CA MET A 25 -29.72 -27.51 -9.79
C MET A 25 -31.24 -27.66 -9.63
N GLY A 26 -31.81 -27.15 -8.54
CA GLY A 26 -33.26 -27.14 -8.32
C GLY A 26 -34.03 -26.37 -9.40
N GLN A 27 -33.57 -25.17 -9.75
CA GLN A 27 -34.18 -24.37 -10.82
C GLN A 27 -34.02 -25.01 -12.20
N VAL A 28 -32.87 -25.62 -12.50
CA VAL A 28 -32.67 -26.33 -13.77
C VAL A 28 -33.63 -27.51 -13.89
N LYS A 29 -33.84 -28.28 -12.80
CA LYS A 29 -34.81 -29.39 -12.80
C LYS A 29 -36.24 -28.92 -13.05
N ALA A 30 -36.62 -27.77 -12.48
CA ALA A 30 -37.93 -27.16 -12.70
C ALA A 30 -38.13 -26.67 -14.15
N LEU A 31 -37.10 -26.08 -14.76
CA LEU A 31 -37.10 -25.67 -16.18
C LEU A 31 -37.15 -26.88 -17.12
N GLN A 32 -36.41 -27.95 -16.80
CA GLN A 32 -36.41 -29.20 -17.57
C GLN A 32 -37.78 -29.89 -17.55
N ALA A 33 -38.53 -29.80 -16.44
CA ALA A 33 -39.88 -30.33 -16.32
C ALA A 33 -40.88 -29.66 -17.28
N LYS A 34 -40.62 -28.42 -17.68
CA LYS A 34 -41.40 -27.66 -18.68
C LYS A 34 -40.78 -27.71 -20.09
N ASN A 35 -39.90 -28.69 -20.35
CA ASN A 35 -39.17 -28.86 -21.62
C ASN A 35 -38.24 -27.69 -22.02
N LEU A 36 -37.89 -26.81 -21.09
CA LEU A 36 -36.91 -25.74 -21.29
C LEU A 36 -35.53 -26.25 -20.90
N ARG A 37 -34.79 -26.84 -21.86
CA ARG A 37 -33.55 -27.56 -21.58
C ARG A 37 -32.29 -26.82 -22.03
N SER A 38 -32.40 -25.78 -22.86
CA SER A 38 -31.26 -24.97 -23.32
C SER A 38 -31.48 -23.47 -23.11
N ILE A 39 -30.38 -22.71 -23.13
CA ILE A 39 -30.40 -21.24 -23.00
C ILE A 39 -31.21 -20.59 -24.14
N ALA A 40 -31.12 -21.13 -25.35
CA ALA A 40 -31.87 -20.64 -26.51
C ALA A 40 -33.39 -20.83 -26.31
N GLN A 41 -33.81 -22.02 -25.85
CA GLN A 41 -35.21 -22.32 -25.57
C GLN A 41 -35.79 -21.39 -24.49
N ILE A 42 -35.02 -21.08 -23.44
CA ILE A 42 -35.46 -20.15 -22.37
C ILE A 42 -35.54 -18.71 -22.89
N ALA A 43 -34.64 -18.31 -23.81
CA ALA A 43 -34.64 -16.98 -24.39
C ALA A 43 -35.86 -16.74 -25.30
N GLU A 44 -36.32 -17.77 -26.02
CA GLU A 44 -37.41 -17.70 -27.00
C GLU A 44 -38.79 -18.08 -26.43
N ALA A 45 -38.84 -18.74 -25.26
CA ALA A 45 -40.10 -19.17 -24.65
C ALA A 45 -41.02 -18.00 -24.24
N PRO A 46 -42.36 -18.19 -24.24
CA PRO A 46 -43.30 -17.23 -23.66
C PRO A 46 -43.00 -16.99 -22.17
N LEU A 47 -43.11 -15.74 -21.73
CA LEU A 47 -42.83 -15.34 -20.34
C LEU A 47 -43.65 -16.16 -19.33
N ALA A 48 -44.93 -16.41 -19.64
CA ALA A 48 -45.83 -17.20 -18.80
C ALA A 48 -45.31 -18.63 -18.54
N THR A 49 -44.68 -19.27 -19.53
CA THR A 49 -44.13 -20.62 -19.41
C THR A 49 -42.90 -20.66 -18.49
N VAL A 50 -42.09 -19.59 -18.50
CA VAL A 50 -40.92 -19.45 -17.63
C VAL A 50 -41.34 -19.08 -16.20
N GLU A 51 -42.40 -18.29 -16.05
CA GLU A 51 -43.00 -17.94 -14.75
C GLU A 51 -43.61 -19.16 -14.06
N GLU A 52 -44.36 -19.99 -14.81
CA GLU A 52 -44.88 -21.27 -14.30
C GLU A 52 -43.75 -22.23 -13.88
N ALA A 53 -42.64 -22.26 -14.62
CA ALA A 53 -41.48 -23.10 -14.28
C ALA A 53 -40.76 -22.64 -13.00
N LEU A 54 -40.89 -21.36 -12.63
CA LEU A 54 -40.27 -20.77 -11.45
C LEU A 54 -41.29 -20.52 -10.33
N ALA A 55 -42.34 -21.34 -10.26
CA ALA A 55 -43.36 -21.31 -9.21
C ALA A 55 -44.07 -19.94 -9.07
N GLY A 56 -44.24 -19.20 -10.17
CA GLY A 56 -44.96 -17.93 -10.21
C GLY A 56 -44.13 -16.68 -9.88
N ASP A 57 -42.80 -16.79 -9.75
CA ASP A 57 -41.93 -15.63 -9.53
C ASP A 57 -41.67 -14.86 -10.84
N ALA A 58 -42.51 -13.87 -11.12
CA ALA A 58 -42.42 -12.98 -12.28
C ALA A 58 -41.10 -12.18 -12.35
N LYS A 59 -40.47 -11.89 -11.19
CA LYS A 59 -39.21 -11.13 -11.15
C LYS A 59 -38.03 -12.04 -11.49
N ALA A 60 -38.01 -13.25 -10.97
CA ALA A 60 -36.99 -14.25 -11.30
C ALA A 60 -37.07 -14.67 -12.77
N ALA A 61 -38.28 -14.88 -13.32
CA ALA A 61 -38.50 -15.26 -14.72
C ALA A 61 -38.01 -14.19 -15.70
N LYS A 62 -38.40 -12.92 -15.51
CA LYS A 62 -37.92 -11.79 -16.33
C LYS A 62 -36.41 -11.65 -16.27
N SER A 63 -35.83 -11.79 -15.07
CA SER A 63 -34.38 -11.68 -14.88
C SER A 63 -33.61 -12.84 -15.55
N LEU A 64 -34.12 -14.07 -15.45
CA LEU A 64 -33.54 -15.23 -16.10
C LEU A 64 -33.62 -15.12 -17.64
N GLN A 65 -34.79 -14.78 -18.17
CA GLN A 65 -34.98 -14.65 -19.61
C GLN A 65 -34.12 -13.54 -20.22
N THR A 66 -33.96 -12.41 -19.51
CA THR A 66 -33.05 -11.33 -19.92
C THR A 66 -31.60 -11.81 -19.95
N ALA A 67 -31.19 -12.62 -18.96
CA ALA A 67 -29.86 -13.20 -18.91
C ALA A 67 -29.62 -14.18 -20.07
N CYS A 68 -30.58 -15.06 -20.38
CA CYS A 68 -30.50 -15.99 -21.51
C CYS A 68 -30.42 -15.27 -22.87
N LYS A 69 -31.22 -14.20 -23.07
CA LYS A 69 -31.14 -13.34 -24.28
C LYS A 69 -29.78 -12.64 -24.41
N SER A 70 -29.19 -12.21 -23.31
CA SER A 70 -27.86 -11.58 -23.30
C SER A 70 -26.72 -12.59 -23.58
N HIS A 71 -26.90 -13.85 -23.16
CA HIS A 71 -25.94 -14.93 -23.37
C HIS A 71 -25.91 -15.38 -24.83
N GLY A 72 -27.07 -15.48 -25.49
CA GLY A 72 -27.17 -15.78 -26.93
C GLY A 72 -26.42 -14.77 -27.81
N LYS A 73 -26.51 -13.47 -27.50
CA LYS A 73 -25.75 -12.41 -28.22
C LYS A 73 -24.23 -12.51 -28.03
N LYS A 74 -23.76 -13.07 -26.92
CA LYS A 74 -22.32 -13.29 -26.67
C LYS A 74 -21.79 -14.57 -27.33
N SER A 75 -22.64 -15.60 -27.46
CA SER A 75 -22.30 -16.87 -28.11
C SER A 75 -22.07 -16.70 -29.62
N ASN A 76 -22.95 -15.96 -30.31
CA ASN A 76 -22.81 -15.66 -31.74
C ASN A 76 -21.57 -14.83 -32.13
N LYS A 77 -20.87 -14.26 -31.14
CA LYS A 77 -19.63 -13.50 -31.35
C LYS A 77 -18.36 -14.34 -31.15
N ARG A 78 -18.50 -15.63 -30.84
CA ARG A 78 -17.39 -16.56 -30.54
C ARG A 78 -17.27 -17.76 -31.48
N ALA A 79 -18.16 -17.89 -32.47
CA ALA A 79 -18.24 -19.08 -33.34
C ALA A 79 -17.65 -18.89 -34.75
N ALA A 80 -17.01 -17.76 -35.05
CA ALA A 80 -16.25 -17.57 -36.28
C ALA A 80 -14.81 -17.18 -35.93
N GLU A 81 -13.87 -17.92 -36.51
CA GLU A 81 -12.41 -17.76 -36.49
C GLU A 81 -11.65 -18.51 -35.37
N ASP A 82 -11.45 -19.81 -35.62
CA ASP A 82 -10.27 -20.57 -35.20
C ASP A 82 -9.51 -20.93 -36.50
N SER A 83 -8.66 -20.01 -36.97
CA SER A 83 -7.63 -20.29 -37.96
C SER A 83 -6.44 -19.35 -37.76
N SER A 84 -5.27 -19.94 -37.85
CA SER A 84 -3.95 -19.45 -37.44
C SER A 84 -3.36 -18.37 -38.36
N SER A 85 -3.08 -17.16 -37.84
CA SER A 85 -1.87 -16.31 -38.06
C SER A 85 -2.18 -14.81 -37.77
N PRO A 86 -1.15 -13.97 -37.49
CA PRO A 86 -1.25 -12.87 -36.54
C PRO A 86 -1.80 -11.59 -37.18
N GLY A 87 -2.95 -11.12 -36.71
CA GLY A 87 -3.59 -9.89 -37.19
C GLY A 87 -4.40 -9.23 -36.07
N ASP A 88 -3.84 -8.13 -35.57
CA ASP A 88 -4.49 -6.96 -34.98
C ASP A 88 -5.97 -7.11 -34.54
N GLY A 89 -6.14 -7.65 -33.33
CA GLY A 89 -7.43 -7.75 -32.64
C GLY A 89 -7.41 -7.03 -31.30
N ALA A 90 -6.93 -5.78 -31.28
CA ALA A 90 -6.88 -4.96 -30.08
C ALA A 90 -8.29 -4.83 -29.46
N LYS A 91 -8.55 -5.57 -28.37
CA LYS A 91 -9.53 -5.13 -27.38
C LYS A 91 -9.11 -3.72 -26.97
N LYS A 92 -9.96 -2.72 -27.25
CA LYS A 92 -9.71 -1.30 -26.95
C LYS A 92 -8.97 -1.16 -25.61
N PRO A 93 -7.79 -0.51 -25.57
CA PRO A 93 -6.99 -0.44 -24.37
C PRO A 93 -7.79 0.32 -23.30
N ARG A 94 -8.10 -0.37 -22.20
CA ARG A 94 -8.63 0.28 -21.01
C ARG A 94 -7.43 1.01 -20.40
N LEU A 95 -7.42 2.34 -20.50
CA LEU A 95 -6.31 3.25 -20.15
C LEU A 95 -5.75 3.12 -18.71
N GLU A 96 -6.32 2.28 -17.87
CA GLU A 96 -5.98 2.21 -16.45
C GLU A 96 -5.83 0.76 -16.00
N ALA A 97 -4.61 0.42 -15.59
CA ALA A 97 -4.35 -0.80 -14.85
C ALA A 97 -5.19 -0.78 -13.57
N THR A 98 -6.11 -1.73 -13.45
CA THR A 98 -6.92 -1.94 -12.25
C THR A 98 -6.15 -2.88 -11.31
N ARG A 99 -6.53 -2.93 -10.03
CA ARG A 99 -6.02 -3.89 -9.02
C ARG A 99 -5.93 -5.36 -9.49
N ARG A 100 -6.67 -5.76 -10.53
CA ARG A 100 -6.67 -7.12 -11.09
C ARG A 100 -5.70 -7.31 -12.27
N ASP A 101 -5.18 -6.21 -12.83
CA ASP A 101 -4.36 -6.22 -14.04
C ASP A 101 -2.86 -6.27 -13.72
N LEU A 102 -2.44 -5.85 -12.52
CA LEU A 102 -1.06 -5.95 -12.04
C LEU A 102 -0.94 -7.08 -11.01
N ASP A 103 -0.37 -8.19 -11.46
CA ASP A 103 0.04 -9.28 -10.57
C ASP A 103 1.53 -9.13 -10.23
N TYR A 104 1.79 -8.59 -9.04
CA TYR A 104 3.12 -8.37 -8.49
C TYR A 104 3.96 -9.64 -8.37
N SER A 105 3.32 -10.83 -8.38
CA SER A 105 4.00 -12.11 -8.24
C SER A 105 4.43 -12.71 -9.59
N SER A 106 3.80 -12.32 -10.71
CA SER A 106 4.06 -12.91 -12.02
C SER A 106 4.70 -11.95 -13.03
N MET A 107 4.63 -10.64 -12.80
CA MET A 107 5.27 -9.65 -13.67
C MET A 107 6.72 -9.37 -13.27
N SER A 108 7.59 -9.17 -14.26
CA SER A 108 8.94 -8.66 -14.01
C SER A 108 8.88 -7.23 -13.45
N GLY A 109 9.92 -6.85 -12.70
CA GLY A 109 10.01 -5.51 -12.12
C GLY A 109 9.85 -4.42 -13.17
N ASP A 110 10.57 -4.52 -14.28
CA ASP A 110 10.54 -3.54 -15.36
C ASP A 110 9.17 -3.39 -16.01
N ASN A 111 8.46 -4.50 -16.28
CA ASN A 111 7.12 -4.44 -16.87
C ASN A 111 6.12 -3.78 -15.93
N LEU A 112 6.26 -4.01 -14.62
CA LEU A 112 5.42 -3.39 -13.61
C LEU A 112 5.67 -1.88 -13.52
N GLU A 113 6.94 -1.46 -13.55
CA GLU A 113 7.29 -0.04 -13.50
C GLU A 113 6.92 0.70 -14.79
N ALA A 114 7.05 0.07 -15.96
CA ALA A 114 6.60 0.62 -17.24
C ALA A 114 5.08 0.81 -17.26
N ALA A 115 4.30 -0.12 -16.73
CA ALA A 115 2.84 0.00 -16.63
C ALA A 115 2.39 1.16 -15.73
N LEU A 116 3.25 1.58 -14.79
CA LEU A 116 2.98 2.66 -13.84
C LEU A 116 3.56 4.02 -14.26
N GLU A 117 4.16 4.11 -15.44
CA GLU A 117 4.72 5.35 -15.95
C GLU A 117 3.63 6.43 -16.14
N LEU A 118 4.03 7.69 -15.93
CA LEU A 118 3.20 8.88 -16.00
C LEU A 118 3.59 9.72 -17.23
N PRO A 119 2.64 10.41 -17.88
CA PRO A 119 2.93 11.28 -19.01
C PRO A 119 3.83 12.44 -18.60
N LEU A 120 4.66 12.93 -19.51
CA LEU A 120 5.62 14.00 -19.27
C LEU A 120 5.71 14.94 -20.47
N THR A 121 5.78 16.24 -20.21
CA THR A 121 6.05 17.26 -21.23
C THR A 121 6.94 18.32 -20.63
N GLU A 122 8.16 18.51 -21.14
CA GLU A 122 9.16 19.46 -20.59
C GLU A 122 9.28 20.75 -21.42
N ASP A 123 8.41 20.96 -22.40
CA ASP A 123 8.36 22.19 -23.21
C ASP A 123 7.96 23.41 -22.35
N GLU A 124 8.93 24.27 -22.07
CA GLU A 124 8.73 25.46 -21.23
C GLU A 124 7.68 26.42 -21.76
N GLU A 125 7.61 26.65 -23.07
CA GLU A 125 6.69 27.64 -23.64
C GLU A 125 5.25 27.18 -23.52
N LEU A 126 5.01 25.89 -23.80
CA LEU A 126 3.70 25.27 -23.62
C LEU A 126 3.30 25.27 -22.14
N ILE A 127 4.22 24.93 -21.25
CA ILE A 127 3.94 24.93 -19.80
C ILE A 127 3.56 26.34 -19.34
N ARG A 128 4.32 27.39 -19.69
CA ARG A 128 4.03 28.78 -19.26
C ARG A 128 2.64 29.26 -19.69
N LYS A 129 2.19 28.89 -20.88
CA LYS A 129 0.88 29.29 -21.43
C LYS A 129 -0.29 28.48 -20.85
N THR A 130 -0.02 27.41 -20.10
CA THR A 130 -1.05 26.49 -19.64
C THR A 130 -1.57 26.84 -18.24
N ALA A 131 -2.91 26.82 -18.11
CA ALA A 131 -3.61 26.81 -16.83
C ALA A 131 -4.51 25.57 -16.73
N VAL A 132 -4.55 24.95 -15.56
CA VAL A 132 -5.31 23.72 -15.31
C VAL A 132 -6.25 23.91 -14.12
N GLU A 133 -7.35 23.18 -14.10
CA GLU A 133 -8.24 23.11 -12.95
C GLU A 133 -7.98 21.82 -12.17
N THR A 134 -7.70 21.93 -10.86
CA THR A 134 -7.42 20.75 -10.03
C THR A 134 -7.77 20.97 -8.55
N ASN A 135 -7.89 19.86 -7.82
CA ASN A 135 -8.04 19.86 -6.37
C ASN A 135 -6.65 20.01 -5.71
N ARG A 136 -6.62 20.39 -4.43
CA ARG A 136 -5.36 20.47 -3.67
C ARG A 136 -4.65 19.13 -3.50
N ALA A 137 -5.39 18.02 -3.30
CA ALA A 137 -4.80 16.71 -3.02
C ALA A 137 -4.04 16.07 -4.22
N PRO A 138 -4.57 16.06 -5.45
CA PRO A 138 -3.82 15.63 -6.64
C PRO A 138 -2.56 16.46 -6.89
N LEU A 139 -2.60 17.77 -6.59
CA LEU A 139 -1.41 18.62 -6.71
C LEU A 139 -0.33 18.22 -5.69
N VAL A 140 -0.69 17.96 -4.43
CA VAL A 140 0.27 17.42 -3.43
C VAL A 140 0.84 16.09 -3.91
N LEU A 141 -0.01 15.22 -4.48
CA LEU A 141 0.42 13.92 -5.00
C LEU A 141 1.47 14.09 -6.10
N ALA A 142 1.23 14.96 -7.08
CA ALA A 142 2.17 15.26 -8.16
C ALA A 142 3.49 15.86 -7.62
N PHE A 143 3.41 16.79 -6.66
CA PHE A 143 4.58 17.36 -5.97
C PHE A 143 5.42 16.28 -5.29
N ALA A 144 4.79 15.36 -4.55
CA ALA A 144 5.49 14.30 -3.84
C ALA A 144 6.15 13.30 -4.80
N VAL A 145 5.47 12.90 -5.88
CA VAL A 145 6.02 11.97 -6.88
C VAL A 145 7.26 12.54 -7.56
N GLU A 146 7.22 13.80 -8.00
CA GLU A 146 8.37 14.44 -8.63
C GLU A 146 9.47 14.78 -7.63
N LEU A 147 9.15 15.22 -6.41
CA LEU A 147 10.16 15.44 -5.37
C LEU A 147 10.96 14.16 -5.08
N LEU A 148 10.27 13.03 -4.91
CA LEU A 148 10.90 11.74 -4.61
C LEU A 148 11.87 11.28 -5.70
N ARG A 149 11.70 11.73 -6.94
CA ARG A 149 12.66 11.46 -8.02
C ARG A 149 14.04 12.06 -7.73
N PHE A 150 14.08 13.22 -7.06
CA PHE A 150 15.33 13.92 -6.74
C PHE A 150 15.85 13.59 -5.34
N THR A 151 14.97 13.36 -4.37
CA THR A 151 15.38 13.03 -2.99
C THR A 151 15.71 11.55 -2.82
N MET A 152 15.03 10.67 -3.57
CA MET A 152 15.14 9.21 -3.47
C MET A 152 15.14 8.56 -4.87
N PRO A 153 16.16 8.85 -5.71
CA PRO A 153 16.24 8.35 -7.07
C PRO A 153 16.24 6.82 -7.16
N GLU A 154 16.74 6.14 -6.14
CA GLU A 154 16.74 4.67 -6.01
C GLU A 154 15.34 4.05 -6.02
N GLN A 155 14.32 4.81 -5.62
CA GLN A 155 12.96 4.32 -5.52
C GLN A 155 12.32 4.23 -6.91
N PRO A 156 11.73 3.09 -7.29
CA PRO A 156 11.01 2.96 -8.55
C PRO A 156 9.71 3.79 -8.58
N PRO A 157 9.13 4.06 -9.76
CA PRO A 157 7.86 4.78 -9.92
C PRO A 157 6.75 4.28 -8.99
N SER A 158 6.60 2.97 -8.85
CA SER A 158 5.62 2.36 -7.95
C SER A 158 5.82 2.74 -6.48
N SER A 159 7.06 2.68 -6.00
CA SER A 159 7.43 3.10 -4.64
C SER A 159 7.18 4.59 -4.43
N ARG A 160 7.52 5.43 -5.41
CA ARG A 160 7.26 6.88 -5.35
C ARG A 160 5.77 7.19 -5.26
N LEU A 161 4.94 6.53 -6.08
CA LEU A 161 3.48 6.66 -6.06
C LEU A 161 2.89 6.22 -4.71
N SER A 162 3.38 5.12 -4.15
CA SER A 162 2.95 4.62 -2.83
C SER A 162 3.29 5.60 -1.70
N LEU A 163 4.54 6.07 -1.64
CA LEU A 163 4.99 7.07 -0.67
C LEU A 163 4.22 8.38 -0.80
N ALA A 164 4.01 8.84 -2.02
CA ALA A 164 3.25 10.07 -2.30
C ALA A 164 1.78 9.95 -1.85
N GLN A 165 1.14 8.79 -2.10
CA GLN A 165 -0.22 8.53 -1.64
C GLN A 165 -0.34 8.53 -0.11
N ALA A 166 0.67 8.02 0.59
CA ALA A 166 0.71 8.02 2.04
C ALA A 166 0.76 9.44 2.61
N VAL A 167 1.57 10.33 2.01
CA VAL A 167 1.63 11.75 2.39
C VAL A 167 0.29 12.43 2.18
N VAL A 168 -0.35 12.23 1.01
CA VAL A 168 -1.66 12.80 0.70
C VAL A 168 -2.72 12.32 1.68
N SER A 169 -2.73 11.02 1.98
CA SER A 169 -3.69 10.43 2.92
C SER A 169 -3.48 10.97 4.34
N ALA A 170 -2.23 11.08 4.81
CA ALA A 170 -1.91 11.66 6.11
C ALA A 170 -2.29 13.14 6.22
N ASN A 171 -2.05 13.93 5.17
CA ASN A 171 -2.41 15.35 5.12
C ASN A 171 -3.93 15.55 5.04
N SER A 172 -4.62 14.74 4.23
CA SER A 172 -6.08 14.75 4.13
C SER A 172 -6.72 14.48 5.49
N ARG A 173 -6.30 13.41 6.19
CA ARG A 173 -6.80 13.07 7.54
C ARG A 173 -6.53 14.16 8.56
N SER A 174 -5.29 14.65 8.63
CA SER A 174 -4.93 15.76 9.53
C SER A 174 -5.83 16.98 9.31
N LYS A 175 -6.16 17.25 8.03
CA LYS A 175 -7.04 18.36 7.68
C LYS A 175 -8.50 18.06 7.99
N ALA A 176 -9.01 16.86 7.73
CA ALA A 176 -10.38 16.42 8.03
C ALA A 176 -10.68 16.53 9.53
N VAL A 177 -9.74 16.12 10.38
CA VAL A 177 -9.82 16.30 11.84
C VAL A 177 -9.80 17.78 12.21
N SER A 178 -8.88 18.56 11.63
CA SER A 178 -8.76 20.01 11.89
C SER A 178 -10.02 20.81 11.52
N ILE A 179 -10.78 20.39 10.51
CA ILE A 179 -12.02 21.05 10.08
C ILE A 179 -13.29 20.41 10.68
N GLY A 180 -13.13 19.39 11.53
CA GLY A 180 -14.24 18.72 12.23
C GLY A 180 -15.09 17.78 11.38
N ILE A 181 -14.61 17.36 10.20
CA ILE A 181 -15.30 16.34 9.37
C ILE A 181 -15.11 14.94 9.97
N GLU A 182 -13.89 14.64 10.42
CA GLU A 182 -13.56 13.37 11.06
C GLU A 182 -13.23 13.58 12.54
N LYS A 183 -13.60 12.61 13.38
CA LYS A 183 -13.11 12.56 14.75
C LYS A 183 -11.68 12.04 14.74
N PRO A 184 -10.82 12.46 15.69
CA PRO A 184 -9.51 11.83 15.86
C PRO A 184 -9.72 10.34 16.08
N GLY A 185 -9.26 9.52 15.13
CA GLY A 185 -9.35 8.07 15.22
C GLY A 185 -8.43 7.53 16.32
N LYS A 186 -8.68 6.28 16.76
CA LYS A 186 -7.65 5.50 17.44
C LYS A 186 -6.55 5.25 16.41
N GLU A 187 -5.41 5.93 16.53
CA GLU A 187 -4.23 5.53 15.75
C GLU A 187 -3.94 4.08 16.14
N GLU A 188 -4.06 3.14 15.19
CA GLU A 188 -3.40 1.85 15.36
C GLU A 188 -1.93 2.17 15.54
N LEU A 189 -1.45 2.00 16.78
CA LEU A 189 -0.06 2.23 17.10
C LEU A 189 0.73 1.33 16.14
N LEU A 190 1.63 1.92 15.37
CA LEU A 190 2.65 1.16 14.67
C LEU A 190 3.65 0.67 15.70
N SER A 191 4.18 -0.54 15.53
CA SER A 191 5.14 -1.09 16.50
C SER A 191 6.36 -0.18 16.56
N GLU A 192 6.79 0.11 17.79
CA GLU A 192 7.97 0.93 17.99
C GLU A 192 9.14 0.28 17.21
N GLY A 193 9.84 1.06 16.39
CA GLY A 193 10.87 0.54 15.50
C GLY A 193 10.44 0.30 14.04
N GLN A 194 9.16 0.49 13.68
CA GLN A 194 8.76 0.51 12.27
C GLN A 194 9.59 1.56 11.49
N PRO A 195 10.26 1.18 10.38
CA PRO A 195 11.02 2.13 9.56
C PRO A 195 10.13 3.26 9.06
N LYS A 196 10.63 4.49 9.15
CA LYS A 196 9.95 5.70 8.66
C LYS A 196 10.84 6.44 7.68
N VAL A 197 10.23 6.95 6.62
CA VAL A 197 10.87 7.79 5.61
C VAL A 197 10.24 9.16 5.66
N LYS A 198 11.06 10.21 5.61
CA LYS A 198 10.58 11.59 5.58
C LYS A 198 10.27 12.01 4.15
N VAL A 199 9.02 12.39 3.88
CA VAL A 199 8.56 12.90 2.58
C VAL A 199 7.65 14.10 2.80
N LEU A 200 7.94 15.23 2.16
CA LEU A 200 7.27 16.52 2.35
C LEU A 200 7.10 16.86 3.84
N THR A 201 8.19 16.76 4.61
CA THR A 201 8.22 16.98 6.07
C THR A 201 7.42 16.02 6.94
N ARG A 202 6.77 14.99 6.36
CA ARG A 202 6.01 13.97 7.09
C ARG A 202 6.80 12.67 7.23
N GLN A 203 6.72 12.05 8.40
CA GLN A 203 7.30 10.73 8.66
C GLN A 203 6.30 9.65 8.21
N ILE A 204 6.62 8.92 7.15
CA ILE A 204 5.78 7.88 6.56
C ILE A 204 6.31 6.51 6.95
N PRO A 205 5.50 5.62 7.55
CA PRO A 205 5.90 4.25 7.82
C PRO A 205 6.05 3.46 6.52
N VAL A 206 7.13 2.69 6.40
CA VAL A 206 7.45 1.96 5.17
C VAL A 206 7.74 0.48 5.41
N LEU A 207 7.53 -0.32 4.37
CA LEU A 207 7.84 -1.73 4.29
C LEU A 207 8.84 -1.97 3.15
N LYS A 208 9.95 -2.66 3.43
CA LYS A 208 10.96 -3.00 2.42
C LYS A 208 10.44 -4.04 1.43
N ARG A 209 10.82 -3.91 0.16
CA ARG A 209 10.60 -4.90 -0.90
C ARG A 209 11.88 -5.72 -1.09
N GLY A 210 12.05 -6.75 -0.26
CA GLY A 210 13.22 -7.63 -0.36
C GLY A 210 13.30 -8.32 -1.73
N GLY A 211 14.48 -8.35 -2.34
CA GLY A 211 14.74 -9.05 -3.61
C GLY A 211 14.11 -8.40 -4.85
N TYR A 212 13.61 -7.17 -4.76
CA TYR A 212 13.03 -6.46 -5.91
C TYR A 212 14.10 -5.71 -6.70
N SER A 213 14.26 -6.04 -7.98
CA SER A 213 15.19 -5.40 -8.91
C SER A 213 14.48 -4.82 -10.13
N TRP A 214 14.92 -3.66 -10.61
CA TRP A 214 14.46 -3.01 -11.84
C TRP A 214 15.62 -2.28 -12.54
N SER A 215 15.55 -2.15 -13.87
CA SER A 215 16.57 -1.57 -14.75
C SER A 215 16.94 -0.11 -14.43
N GLY A 216 16.04 0.64 -13.77
CA GLY A 216 16.30 1.98 -13.28
C GLY A 216 17.07 2.05 -11.95
N SER A 217 17.32 0.91 -11.30
CA SER A 217 18.22 0.87 -10.13
C SER A 217 19.66 1.00 -10.62
N SER A 218 20.26 2.15 -10.41
CA SER A 218 21.72 2.29 -10.47
C SER A 218 22.33 1.56 -9.27
N GLN A 219 22.17 0.23 -9.20
CA GLN A 219 22.91 -0.61 -8.28
C GLN A 219 24.22 -1.00 -8.98
N PRO A 220 25.39 -0.83 -8.33
CA PRO A 220 26.61 -1.45 -8.83
C PRO A 220 26.38 -2.95 -8.89
N THR A 221 26.66 -3.55 -10.05
CA THR A 221 26.53 -4.98 -10.31
C THR A 221 27.35 -5.78 -9.30
N SER A 222 26.72 -6.36 -8.29
CA SER A 222 27.32 -7.42 -7.48
C SER A 222 26.74 -8.76 -7.88
N SER A 223 27.09 -9.21 -9.09
CA SER A 223 26.95 -10.60 -9.52
C SER A 223 28.33 -11.21 -9.68
N THR A 224 28.98 -11.61 -8.60
CA THR A 224 29.91 -12.75 -8.60
C THR A 224 30.07 -13.26 -7.16
N SER A 225 29.68 -14.51 -6.96
CA SER A 225 30.16 -15.36 -5.88
C SER A 225 31.68 -15.50 -5.98
N SER A 226 32.42 -14.72 -5.19
CA SER A 226 33.81 -15.04 -4.88
C SER A 226 34.16 -14.56 -3.47
N SER A 227 34.48 -15.55 -2.64
CA SER A 227 35.17 -15.40 -1.37
C SER A 227 36.42 -14.54 -1.55
N SER A 228 36.40 -13.31 -1.04
CA SER A 228 37.63 -12.57 -0.76
C SER A 228 37.46 -11.79 0.53
N SER A 229 38.23 -12.23 1.51
CA SER A 229 38.40 -11.60 2.81
C SER A 229 39.04 -10.24 2.59
N ALA A 230 38.26 -9.17 2.72
CA ALA A 230 38.76 -7.81 2.81
C ALA A 230 38.38 -7.27 4.19
N THR A 231 39.40 -7.11 5.04
CA THR A 231 39.33 -6.59 6.39
C THR A 231 38.83 -5.14 6.39
N VAL A 232 37.52 -4.97 6.48
CA VAL A 232 36.90 -3.70 6.85
C VAL A 232 37.06 -3.52 8.36
N LYS A 233 37.85 -2.51 8.73
CA LYS A 233 37.91 -1.95 10.09
C LYS A 233 36.48 -1.69 10.56
N ALA A 234 36.04 -2.48 11.55
CA ALA A 234 34.77 -2.32 12.22
C ALA A 234 34.65 -0.91 12.77
N SER A 235 33.80 -0.10 12.14
CA SER A 235 33.20 1.05 12.79
C SER A 235 32.37 0.54 13.96
N GLN A 236 32.61 1.13 15.13
CA GLN A 236 31.96 0.83 16.41
C GLN A 236 30.43 0.71 16.25
N PRO A 237 29.77 -0.33 16.81
CA PRO A 237 28.32 -0.43 16.78
C PRO A 237 27.68 0.70 17.62
N SER A 238 26.74 1.41 17.01
CA SER A 238 25.85 2.39 17.64
C SER A 238 25.03 1.77 18.80
N PRO A 239 24.51 2.57 19.75
CA PRO A 239 23.99 2.08 21.03
C PRO A 239 22.83 1.08 20.85
N HIS A 240 22.79 0.08 21.74
CA HIS A 240 21.74 -0.94 21.85
C HIS A 240 20.34 -0.30 21.88
N LYS A 241 19.69 -0.20 20.72
CA LYS A 241 18.34 0.40 20.60
C LYS A 241 17.28 -0.63 20.96
N TRP A 242 16.46 -0.32 21.95
CA TRP A 242 15.28 -1.12 22.30
C TRP A 242 14.19 -1.00 21.24
N THR A 243 13.51 -2.12 21.00
CA THR A 243 12.35 -2.19 20.12
C THR A 243 11.17 -2.76 20.90
N ALA A 244 9.98 -2.15 20.80
CA ALA A 244 8.81 -2.56 21.56
C ALA A 244 7.67 -3.08 20.66
N SER A 245 6.89 -4.01 21.20
CA SER A 245 5.65 -4.49 20.58
C SER A 245 4.52 -3.47 20.70
N GLN A 246 3.41 -3.75 20.02
CA GLN A 246 2.12 -3.18 20.39
C GLN A 246 1.75 -3.45 21.85
N LYS A 247 1.05 -2.48 22.46
CA LYS A 247 0.39 -2.67 23.76
C LYS A 247 -0.90 -3.47 23.54
N LEU A 248 -0.94 -4.71 23.98
CA LEU A 248 -2.14 -5.56 23.92
C LEU A 248 -2.91 -5.48 25.23
N SER A 249 -4.21 -5.17 25.16
CA SER A 249 -5.09 -5.09 26.32
C SER A 249 -6.17 -6.17 26.26
N SER A 250 -6.36 -6.93 27.33
CA SER A 250 -7.44 -7.91 27.46
C SER A 250 -7.93 -8.01 28.90
N ARG A 251 -9.25 -7.88 29.10
CA ARG A 251 -9.93 -7.94 30.42
C ARG A 251 -9.21 -7.13 31.51
N GLY A 252 -8.83 -5.89 31.17
CA GLY A 252 -8.11 -4.97 32.05
C GLY A 252 -6.61 -5.23 32.23
N SER A 253 -6.09 -6.39 31.83
CA SER A 253 -4.64 -6.63 31.80
C SER A 253 -4.03 -6.02 30.55
N VAL A 254 -2.82 -5.48 30.66
CA VAL A 254 -2.07 -4.89 29.54
C VAL A 254 -0.71 -5.58 29.42
N PHE A 255 -0.28 -5.87 28.20
CA PHE A 255 0.98 -6.53 27.88
C PHE A 255 1.78 -5.69 26.89
N ILE A 256 3.10 -5.61 27.09
CA ILE A 256 4.06 -5.05 26.14
C ILE A 256 5.37 -5.81 26.23
N ALA A 257 5.99 -6.11 25.11
CA ALA A 257 7.30 -6.75 25.06
C ALA A 257 8.35 -5.77 24.49
N HIS A 258 9.56 -5.81 25.04
CA HIS A 258 10.71 -5.06 24.56
C HIS A 258 11.82 -6.05 24.21
N ALA A 259 12.48 -5.85 23.07
CA ALA A 259 13.58 -6.68 22.62
C ALA A 259 14.80 -5.82 22.26
N VAL A 260 16.00 -6.31 22.57
CA VAL A 260 17.26 -5.65 22.25
C VAL A 260 18.35 -6.66 21.92
N SER A 261 19.23 -6.29 20.99
CA SER A 261 20.38 -7.13 20.65
C SER A 261 21.44 -7.02 21.73
N ILE A 262 21.93 -8.16 22.21
CA ILE A 262 22.90 -8.24 23.30
C ILE A 262 23.98 -9.27 22.95
N SER A 263 25.24 -8.87 23.06
CA SER A 263 26.39 -9.74 22.74
C SER A 263 26.93 -10.49 23.96
N SER A 264 26.66 -9.99 25.17
CA SER A 264 27.13 -10.60 26.42
C SER A 264 26.04 -10.55 27.49
N PRO A 265 25.72 -11.66 28.18
CA PRO A 265 24.74 -11.70 29.26
C PRO A 265 25.00 -10.69 30.38
N THR A 266 26.27 -10.35 30.63
CA THR A 266 26.65 -9.40 31.68
C THR A 266 26.10 -8.00 31.41
N ALA A 267 25.87 -7.63 30.14
CA ALA A 267 25.29 -6.34 29.76
C ALA A 267 23.79 -6.22 30.12
N ARG A 268 23.11 -7.34 30.42
CA ARG A 268 21.66 -7.38 30.69
C ARG A 268 21.25 -6.40 31.78
N ALA A 269 21.94 -6.40 32.92
CA ALA A 269 21.56 -5.57 34.07
C ALA A 269 21.60 -4.07 33.73
N ASN A 270 22.62 -3.64 33.00
CA ASN A 270 22.75 -2.25 32.54
C ASN A 270 21.66 -1.91 31.52
N LEU A 271 21.38 -2.80 30.56
CA LEU A 271 20.36 -2.58 29.54
C LEU A 271 18.95 -2.48 30.15
N VAL A 272 18.60 -3.36 31.09
CA VAL A 272 17.33 -3.31 31.81
C VAL A 272 17.21 -1.99 32.56
N LYS A 273 18.26 -1.57 33.29
CA LYS A 273 18.26 -0.29 34.01
C LYS A 273 18.08 0.89 33.08
N SER A 274 18.73 0.89 31.92
CA SER A 274 18.56 1.94 30.90
C SER A 274 17.14 1.96 30.33
N LEU A 275 16.51 0.80 30.11
CA LEU A 275 15.13 0.72 29.64
C LEU A 275 14.15 1.31 30.66
N MET A 276 14.30 0.98 31.93
CA MET A 276 13.44 1.52 32.99
C MET A 276 13.60 3.03 33.15
N ALA A 277 14.82 3.55 32.98
CA ALA A 277 15.08 4.99 32.98
C ALA A 277 14.47 5.71 31.75
N GLU A 278 14.51 5.08 30.57
CA GLU A 278 13.88 5.60 29.35
C GLU A 278 12.34 5.55 29.43
N LYS A 279 11.80 4.50 30.05
CA LYS A 279 10.35 4.26 30.19
C LYS A 279 9.97 3.98 31.65
N PRO A 280 9.85 5.01 32.50
CA PRO A 280 9.52 4.85 33.92
C PRO A 280 8.17 4.16 34.17
N GLU A 281 7.25 4.21 33.20
CA GLU A 281 5.96 3.52 33.28
C GLU A 281 6.09 2.00 33.47
N LEU A 282 7.18 1.38 33.00
CA LEU A 282 7.42 -0.05 33.13
C LEU A 282 7.67 -0.47 34.59
N GLU A 283 8.17 0.44 35.43
CA GLU A 283 8.39 0.17 36.86
C GLU A 283 7.07 0.03 37.64
N THR A 284 5.98 0.61 37.12
CA THR A 284 4.63 0.50 37.72
C THR A 284 3.93 -0.83 37.42
N ALA A 285 4.54 -1.66 36.56
CA ALA A 285 3.94 -2.91 36.13
C ALA A 285 3.91 -3.95 37.24
N SER A 286 2.94 -4.87 37.13
CA SER A 286 2.80 -5.98 38.09
C SER A 286 3.94 -6.99 37.93
N HIS A 287 4.37 -7.23 36.68
CA HIS A 287 5.43 -8.18 36.35
C HIS A 287 6.28 -7.65 35.18
N ASN A 288 7.59 -7.77 35.30
CA ASN A 288 8.62 -7.48 34.31
C ASN A 288 9.52 -8.72 34.12
N ALA A 289 8.94 -9.77 33.53
CA ALA A 289 9.64 -11.00 33.22
C ALA A 289 10.68 -10.78 32.11
N TRP A 290 11.77 -11.53 32.09
CA TRP A 290 12.76 -11.44 31.01
C TRP A 290 13.37 -12.79 30.63
N ALA A 291 13.87 -12.86 29.41
CA ALA A 291 14.66 -13.99 28.90
C ALA A 291 15.78 -13.50 27.99
N VAL A 292 16.93 -14.16 28.05
CA VAL A 292 18.10 -13.84 27.23
C VAL A 292 18.69 -15.12 26.65
N ARG A 293 19.03 -15.09 25.36
CA ARG A 293 19.75 -16.15 24.65
C ARG A 293 20.92 -15.51 23.90
N THR A 294 22.15 -15.92 24.19
CA THR A 294 23.39 -15.38 23.59
C THR A 294 24.29 -16.49 23.09
N THR A 295 25.13 -16.20 22.10
CA THR A 295 26.19 -17.12 21.64
C THR A 295 27.51 -16.80 22.30
N TYR A 296 28.33 -17.83 22.53
CA TYR A 296 29.70 -17.63 22.99
C TYR A 296 30.63 -17.30 21.81
N GLY A 297 30.65 -16.04 21.37
CA GLY A 297 31.42 -15.63 20.19
C GLY A 297 31.00 -16.42 18.94
N ASN A 298 31.96 -17.13 18.33
CA ASN A 298 31.72 -18.01 17.16
C ASN A 298 31.35 -19.46 17.53
N SER A 299 31.21 -19.79 18.82
CA SER A 299 30.85 -21.14 19.27
C SER A 299 29.37 -21.45 19.01
N PRO A 300 29.02 -22.71 18.67
CA PRO A 300 27.63 -23.14 18.60
C PRO A 300 26.93 -23.16 19.97
N LEU A 301 27.68 -23.06 21.07
CA LEU A 301 27.14 -23.03 22.43
C LEU A 301 26.30 -21.77 22.68
N LYS A 302 25.10 -21.98 23.23
CA LYS A 302 24.16 -20.93 23.62
C LYS A 302 24.14 -20.79 25.13
N GLN A 303 24.22 -19.56 25.63
CA GLN A 303 23.97 -19.25 27.03
C GLN A 303 22.57 -18.66 27.16
N GLU A 304 21.79 -19.24 28.06
CA GLU A 304 20.38 -18.92 28.26
C GLU A 304 20.11 -18.64 29.73
N ALA A 305 19.32 -17.60 30.00
CA ALA A 305 18.85 -17.28 31.34
C ALA A 305 17.47 -16.60 31.24
N SER A 306 16.65 -16.78 32.28
CA SER A 306 15.30 -16.24 32.35
C SER A 306 14.92 -15.86 33.78
N PHE A 307 13.88 -15.05 33.91
CA PHE A 307 13.28 -14.67 35.18
C PHE A 307 11.79 -14.37 35.00
N ASP A 308 10.97 -14.95 35.86
CA ASP A 308 9.51 -14.90 35.78
C ASP A 308 8.90 -13.63 36.37
N ASP A 309 9.58 -12.98 37.31
CA ASP A 309 9.09 -11.82 38.07
C ASP A 309 7.66 -11.99 38.64
N GLY A 310 7.36 -13.15 39.22
CA GLY A 310 6.04 -13.46 39.80
C GLY A 310 5.01 -13.98 38.79
N GLU A 311 5.25 -13.87 37.48
CA GLU A 311 4.42 -14.49 36.44
C GLU A 311 4.91 -15.92 36.16
N SER A 312 4.43 -16.89 36.95
CA SER A 312 4.94 -18.27 36.93
C SER A 312 4.99 -18.88 35.51
N GLY A 313 6.19 -19.32 35.12
CA GLY A 313 6.51 -19.98 33.86
C GLY A 313 6.78 -19.03 32.68
N CYS A 314 6.74 -17.70 32.88
CA CYS A 314 6.87 -16.72 31.80
C CYS A 314 8.28 -16.70 31.18
N GLY A 315 9.32 -16.75 32.00
CA GLY A 315 10.71 -16.77 31.59
C GLY A 315 11.05 -18.01 30.75
N ASP A 316 10.65 -19.19 31.21
CA ASP A 316 10.82 -20.45 30.47
C ASP A 316 10.03 -20.45 29.16
N PHE A 317 8.82 -19.88 29.17
CA PHE A 317 8.01 -19.72 27.97
C PHE A 317 8.71 -18.84 26.92
N MET A 318 9.29 -17.70 27.33
CA MET A 318 10.06 -16.84 26.44
C MET A 318 11.31 -17.52 25.89
N LEU A 319 12.05 -18.28 26.71
CA LEU A 319 13.20 -19.05 26.23
C LEU A 319 12.79 -20.11 25.20
N LYS A 320 11.70 -20.84 25.43
CA LYS A 320 11.17 -21.81 24.46
C LYS A 320 10.85 -21.12 23.13
N LEU A 321 10.21 -19.95 23.17
CA LEU A 321 9.89 -19.18 21.97
C LEU A 321 11.16 -18.72 21.21
N LEU A 322 12.19 -18.25 21.91
CA LEU A 322 13.47 -17.88 21.30
C LEU A 322 14.19 -19.08 20.65
N ARG A 323 14.07 -20.28 21.24
CA ARG A 323 14.58 -21.52 20.65
C ARG A 323 13.78 -21.94 19.42
N GLU A 324 12.45 -21.90 19.49
CA GLU A 324 11.54 -22.22 18.36
C GLU A 324 11.84 -21.36 17.14
N LEU A 325 12.15 -20.06 17.35
CA LEU A 325 12.47 -19.11 16.28
C LEU A 325 13.96 -19.08 15.90
N ASP A 326 14.79 -19.89 16.56
CA ASP A 326 16.26 -19.86 16.52
C ASP A 326 16.90 -18.46 16.62
N ILE A 327 16.37 -17.62 17.49
CA ILE A 327 16.89 -16.26 17.71
C ILE A 327 17.98 -16.30 18.79
N SER A 328 19.13 -15.72 18.49
CA SER A 328 20.28 -15.61 19.41
C SER A 328 20.71 -14.15 19.56
N ASN A 329 21.57 -13.89 20.55
CA ASN A 329 22.09 -12.56 20.88
C ASN A 329 20.99 -11.53 21.12
N THR A 330 19.95 -11.95 21.85
CA THR A 330 18.75 -11.15 22.10
C THR A 330 18.29 -11.27 23.55
N LEU A 331 17.96 -10.13 24.13
CA LEU A 331 17.28 -9.99 25.42
C LEU A 331 15.85 -9.52 25.15
N VAL A 332 14.87 -10.22 25.73
CA VAL A 332 13.45 -9.86 25.70
C VAL A 332 12.98 -9.60 27.13
N ILE A 333 12.22 -8.53 27.30
CA ILE A 333 11.52 -8.17 28.55
C ILE A 333 10.04 -8.10 28.23
N LEU A 334 9.22 -8.85 28.96
CA LEU A 334 7.77 -8.85 28.86
C LEU A 334 7.19 -8.19 30.11
N THR A 335 6.55 -7.05 29.90
CA THR A 335 5.93 -6.26 30.95
C THR A 335 4.41 -6.48 30.93
N ARG A 336 3.85 -6.77 32.10
CA ARG A 336 2.42 -6.98 32.30
C ARG A 336 1.88 -6.11 33.44
N TRP A 337 0.79 -5.40 33.18
CA TRP A 337 -0.06 -4.80 34.20
C TRP A 337 -1.27 -5.70 34.43
N TYR A 338 -1.49 -6.13 35.68
CA TYR A 338 -2.64 -6.97 36.04
C TYR A 338 -3.89 -6.11 36.27
N GLY A 339 -4.97 -6.46 35.57
CA GLY A 339 -6.24 -5.71 35.61
C GLY A 339 -7.29 -6.22 36.61
N GLY A 340 -6.94 -7.11 37.54
CA GLY A 340 -7.90 -7.69 38.50
C GLY A 340 -8.63 -8.95 38.03
N VAL A 341 -8.45 -9.37 36.77
CA VAL A 341 -9.08 -10.59 36.22
C VAL A 341 -8.01 -11.62 35.81
N MET A 342 -8.13 -12.85 36.32
CA MET A 342 -7.26 -13.95 35.92
C MET A 342 -7.57 -14.38 34.49
N LEU A 343 -6.57 -14.28 33.61
CA LEU A 343 -6.71 -14.61 32.18
C LEU A 343 -6.56 -16.12 31.87
N GLY A 344 -6.06 -16.92 32.82
CA GLY A 344 -5.85 -18.35 32.60
C GLY A 344 -4.88 -18.64 31.44
N GLN A 345 -5.33 -19.42 30.46
CA GLN A 345 -4.52 -19.80 29.28
C GLN A 345 -4.39 -18.65 28.26
N ASP A 346 -5.38 -17.75 28.18
CA ASP A 346 -5.42 -16.67 27.18
C ASP A 346 -4.21 -15.72 27.29
N ARG A 347 -3.64 -15.60 28.50
CA ARG A 347 -2.42 -14.79 28.71
C ARG A 347 -1.27 -15.25 27.82
N TRP A 348 -1.12 -16.56 27.59
CA TRP A 348 -0.02 -17.10 26.80
C TRP A 348 -0.13 -16.74 25.32
N CYS A 349 -1.35 -16.67 24.79
CA CYS A 349 -1.60 -16.22 23.42
C CYS A 349 -1.16 -14.76 23.25
N LEU A 350 -1.57 -13.88 24.17
CA LEU A 350 -1.21 -12.46 24.16
C LEU A 350 0.30 -12.24 24.36
N MET A 351 0.90 -12.96 25.30
CA MET A 351 2.35 -12.91 25.52
C MET A 351 3.11 -13.33 24.26
N ARG A 352 2.72 -14.45 23.62
CA ARG A 352 3.33 -14.91 22.36
C ARG A 352 3.25 -13.84 21.28
N GLU A 353 2.08 -13.23 21.12
CA GLU A 353 1.84 -12.19 20.13
C GLU A 353 2.73 -10.96 20.38
N CYS A 354 2.75 -10.43 21.61
CA CYS A 354 3.64 -9.33 22.00
C CYS A 354 5.11 -9.65 21.72
N ILE A 355 5.59 -10.81 22.17
CA ILE A 355 7.01 -11.18 22.01
C ILE A 355 7.36 -11.33 20.53
N ASN A 356 6.52 -12.01 19.75
CA ASN A 356 6.73 -12.17 18.31
C ASN A 356 6.75 -10.83 17.59
N ASP A 357 5.89 -9.88 17.95
CA ASP A 357 5.90 -8.54 17.36
C ASP A 357 7.19 -7.78 17.72
N ALA A 358 7.62 -7.79 18.99
CA ALA A 358 8.85 -7.12 19.42
C ALA A 358 10.10 -7.71 18.73
N LEU A 359 10.20 -9.03 18.66
CA LEU A 359 11.29 -9.74 17.98
C LEU A 359 11.28 -9.48 16.47
N SER A 360 10.09 -9.48 15.86
CA SER A 360 9.93 -9.15 14.45
C SER A 360 10.38 -7.72 14.18
N ALA A 361 9.98 -6.77 15.02
CA ALA A 361 10.37 -5.38 14.90
C ALA A 361 11.89 -5.19 15.10
N GLN A 362 12.51 -5.90 16.06
CA GLN A 362 13.96 -5.87 16.27
C GLN A 362 14.72 -6.37 15.04
N ARG A 363 14.23 -7.42 14.38
CA ARG A 363 14.83 -7.95 13.14
C ARG A 363 14.61 -7.06 11.92
N ARG A 364 13.69 -6.09 11.99
CA ARG A 364 13.57 -5.01 10.99
C ARG A 364 14.69 -3.96 11.14
N THR A 365 15.93 -4.35 11.49
CA THR A 365 17.09 -3.46 11.45
C THR A 365 17.25 -2.92 10.04
N TRP A 366 17.13 -1.59 9.92
CA TRP A 366 16.93 -0.89 8.67
C TRP A 366 18.21 -0.15 8.25
N SER A 367 18.77 -0.53 7.10
CA SER A 367 19.52 0.38 6.24
C SER A 367 18.64 0.67 5.02
N LEU A 368 18.37 1.94 4.70
CA LEU A 368 17.74 2.34 3.44
C LEU A 368 18.79 2.30 2.31
N SER A 369 19.47 1.16 2.15
CA SER A 369 20.58 0.97 1.23
C SER A 369 20.10 0.77 -0.22
N GLY A 370 19.30 1.69 -0.73
CA GLY A 370 18.88 1.66 -2.14
C GLY A 370 17.69 0.74 -2.45
N GLU A 371 17.14 0.04 -1.45
CA GLU A 371 16.05 -0.92 -1.65
C GLU A 371 14.70 -0.23 -1.89
N ALA A 372 13.88 -0.80 -2.78
CA ALA A 372 12.54 -0.30 -3.03
C ALA A 372 11.64 -0.50 -1.80
N VAL A 373 10.77 0.47 -1.52
CA VAL A 373 9.85 0.43 -0.37
C VAL A 373 8.39 0.62 -0.76
N TRP A 374 7.49 0.10 0.08
CA TRP A 374 6.07 0.43 0.09
C TRP A 374 5.75 1.32 1.27
N ALA A 375 4.84 2.27 1.11
CA ALA A 375 4.28 2.96 2.27
C ALA A 375 3.18 2.10 2.90
N LEU A 376 3.21 1.99 4.23
CA LEU A 376 2.20 1.28 4.99
C LEU A 376 0.94 2.13 5.14
N ASP A 377 -0.22 1.50 5.02
CA ASP A 377 -1.52 2.14 5.26
C ASP A 377 -2.07 1.70 6.62
N THR A 378 -1.82 2.49 7.66
CA THR A 378 -2.14 2.15 9.06
C THR A 378 -3.63 2.10 9.39
N GLN A 379 -4.52 2.22 8.41
CA GLN A 379 -5.97 2.24 8.64
C GLN A 379 -6.73 1.27 7.72
N ASP A 380 -6.04 0.57 6.82
CA ASP A 380 -6.69 -0.43 5.98
C ASP A 380 -6.90 -1.73 6.76
N THR A 381 -8.14 -1.93 7.18
CA THR A 381 -8.61 -3.12 7.91
C THR A 381 -8.76 -4.37 7.04
N GLN A 382 -8.51 -4.30 5.73
CA GLN A 382 -8.64 -5.41 4.78
C GLN A 382 -7.39 -5.56 3.90
N PRO A 383 -6.23 -5.88 4.51
CA PRO A 383 -4.98 -6.00 3.77
C PRO A 383 -5.08 -7.07 2.68
N SER A 384 -4.50 -6.79 1.52
CA SER A 384 -4.40 -7.78 0.45
C SER A 384 -3.38 -8.87 0.77
N VAL A 385 -3.65 -10.10 0.31
CA VAL A 385 -2.81 -11.30 0.53
C VAL A 385 -1.35 -11.15 0.07
N SER A 386 -1.04 -10.19 -0.80
CA SER A 386 0.28 -10.02 -1.42
C SER A 386 1.37 -9.40 -0.53
N THR A 387 1.05 -8.84 0.64
CA THR A 387 2.02 -8.09 1.46
C THR A 387 2.03 -8.56 2.92
N VAL A 388 2.63 -9.72 3.25
CA VAL A 388 2.97 -10.18 4.63
C VAL A 388 1.97 -9.73 5.73
N GLY A 389 0.65 -9.81 5.46
CA GLY A 389 -0.40 -9.32 6.37
C GLY A 389 -0.43 -7.81 6.69
N MET A 390 0.47 -6.98 6.16
CA MET A 390 0.50 -5.54 6.41
C MET A 390 -0.16 -4.75 5.26
N PRO A 391 -1.10 -3.83 5.56
CA PRO A 391 -1.71 -2.98 4.56
C PRO A 391 -0.72 -1.97 3.95
N ILE A 392 -0.80 -1.75 2.63
CA ILE A 392 0.07 -0.81 1.90
C ILE A 392 -0.75 0.17 1.05
N HIS A 393 -0.22 1.38 0.87
CA HIS A 393 -0.73 2.31 -0.11
C HIS A 393 -0.36 1.86 -1.52
N ARG A 394 -1.36 1.32 -2.23
CA ARG A 394 -1.20 0.79 -3.58
C ARG A 394 -0.96 1.89 -4.63
N PRO A 395 0.03 1.74 -5.53
CA PRO A 395 0.41 2.78 -6.47
C PRO A 395 -0.61 3.01 -7.59
N GLU A 396 -1.43 2.02 -7.94
CA GLU A 396 -2.42 2.12 -9.02
C GLU A 396 -3.50 3.14 -8.70
N ALA A 397 -3.94 3.18 -7.44
CA ALA A 397 -4.93 4.15 -6.99
C ALA A 397 -4.39 5.58 -7.12
N ALA A 398 -3.15 5.80 -6.71
CA ALA A 398 -2.47 7.09 -6.81
C ALA A 398 -2.28 7.51 -8.28
N ARG A 399 -1.81 6.59 -9.12
CA ARG A 399 -1.64 6.81 -10.56
C ARG A 399 -2.96 7.21 -11.22
N ASN A 400 -4.00 6.39 -11.05
CA ASN A 400 -5.31 6.65 -11.66
C ASN A 400 -5.93 7.94 -11.13
N TYR A 401 -5.63 8.32 -9.88
CA TYR A 401 -6.06 9.60 -9.34
C TYR A 401 -5.40 10.77 -10.08
N LEU A 402 -4.08 10.73 -10.33
CA LEU A 402 -3.37 11.75 -11.11
C LEU A 402 -3.94 11.88 -12.54
N LEU A 403 -4.13 10.76 -13.24
CA LEU A 403 -4.60 10.73 -14.64
C LEU A 403 -5.98 11.39 -14.83
N ARG A 404 -6.80 11.48 -13.77
CA ARG A 404 -8.17 12.02 -13.81
C ARG A 404 -8.31 13.44 -13.26
N SER A 405 -7.26 14.00 -12.65
CA SER A 405 -7.40 15.14 -11.74
C SER A 405 -7.08 16.52 -12.31
N PHE A 406 -6.51 16.61 -13.51
CA PHE A 406 -6.06 17.88 -14.11
C PHE A 406 -6.92 18.26 -15.31
N GLY A 407 -8.02 18.98 -15.05
CA GLY A 407 -8.94 19.46 -16.07
C GLY A 407 -8.47 20.73 -16.78
N PRO A 408 -9.14 21.14 -17.87
CA PRO A 408 -8.91 22.43 -18.50
C PRO A 408 -9.30 23.59 -17.56
N ALA A 409 -8.68 24.76 -17.73
CA ALA A 409 -9.04 25.95 -16.98
C ALA A 409 -10.48 26.44 -17.32
N PRO A 410 -11.18 27.06 -16.36
CA PRO A 410 -12.49 27.66 -16.61
C PRO A 410 -12.38 28.76 -17.67
N GLY A 411 -13.22 28.67 -18.72
CA GLY A 411 -13.23 29.60 -19.86
C GLY A 411 -12.44 29.16 -21.09
N ALA A 412 -11.78 28.01 -21.08
CA ALA A 412 -11.27 27.40 -22.30
C ALA A 412 -12.46 27.01 -23.20
N GLU A 413 -12.63 27.69 -24.34
CA GLU A 413 -13.68 27.42 -25.31
C GLU A 413 -13.61 25.95 -25.75
N GLY A 414 -14.62 25.18 -25.35
CA GLY A 414 -14.75 23.79 -25.73
C GLY A 414 -16.21 23.40 -25.68
N GLY A 415 -16.83 23.25 -26.85
CA GLY A 415 -18.11 22.56 -26.98
C GLY A 415 -18.04 21.16 -26.35
N LYS A 416 -19.18 20.45 -26.24
CA LYS A 416 -19.24 19.08 -25.68
C LYS A 416 -18.16 18.17 -26.31
N LYS A 417 -17.03 18.01 -25.63
CA LYS A 417 -15.95 17.09 -26.04
C LYS A 417 -16.39 15.66 -25.76
N THR A 418 -15.91 14.72 -26.57
CA THR A 418 -16.10 13.30 -26.29
C THR A 418 -15.35 12.91 -25.01
N ALA A 419 -15.80 11.85 -24.32
CA ALA A 419 -15.14 11.38 -23.11
C ALA A 419 -13.66 11.01 -23.35
N THR A 420 -13.33 10.51 -24.54
CA THR A 420 -11.96 10.19 -24.96
C THR A 420 -11.11 11.44 -25.08
N ALA A 421 -11.57 12.45 -25.84
CA ALA A 421 -10.85 13.71 -26.00
C ALA A 421 -10.65 14.45 -24.66
N ALA A 422 -11.65 14.40 -23.78
CA ALA A 422 -11.53 14.96 -22.43
C ALA A 422 -10.53 14.21 -21.55
N ASN A 423 -10.34 12.90 -21.77
CA ASN A 423 -9.31 12.14 -21.06
C ASN A 423 -7.92 12.43 -21.63
N GLU A 424 -7.75 12.48 -22.94
CA GLU A 424 -6.49 12.86 -23.60
C GLU A 424 -6.02 14.24 -23.13
N GLU A 425 -6.91 15.22 -23.09
CA GLU A 425 -6.60 16.56 -22.58
C GLU A 425 -6.14 16.55 -21.11
N ARG A 426 -6.73 15.70 -20.25
CA ARG A 426 -6.27 15.53 -18.85
C ARG A 426 -4.87 14.93 -18.78
N LEU A 427 -4.55 13.98 -19.66
CA LEU A 427 -3.23 13.35 -19.73
C LEU A 427 -2.17 14.36 -20.17
N GLU A 428 -2.46 15.17 -21.18
CA GLU A 428 -1.57 16.25 -21.61
C GLU A 428 -1.35 17.28 -20.50
N ASN A 429 -2.43 17.69 -19.83
CA ASN A 429 -2.35 18.63 -18.72
C ASN A 429 -1.53 18.07 -17.54
N LEU A 430 -1.71 16.78 -17.22
CA LEU A 430 -0.86 16.10 -16.23
C LEU A 430 0.60 16.11 -16.67
N GLY A 431 0.89 15.82 -17.94
CA GLY A 431 2.25 15.84 -18.49
C GLY A 431 2.94 17.19 -18.33
N ARG A 432 2.20 18.28 -18.61
CA ARG A 432 2.67 19.67 -18.41
C ARG A 432 2.87 20.01 -16.94
N VAL A 433 1.98 19.57 -16.04
CA VAL A 433 2.13 19.76 -14.58
C VAL A 433 3.38 19.05 -14.06
N LEU A 434 3.57 17.77 -14.42
CA LEU A 434 4.73 17.00 -14.00
C LEU A 434 6.03 17.57 -14.57
N GLY A 435 6.02 18.04 -15.83
CA GLY A 435 7.15 18.74 -16.43
C GLY A 435 7.50 20.05 -15.71
N ALA A 436 6.49 20.87 -15.36
CA ALA A 436 6.70 22.10 -14.61
C ALA A 436 7.39 21.83 -13.26
N LEU A 437 6.93 20.81 -12.54
CA LEU A 437 7.50 20.38 -11.27
C LEU A 437 8.91 19.81 -11.43
N ARG A 438 9.16 19.04 -12.50
CA ARG A 438 10.48 18.49 -12.79
C ARG A 438 11.50 19.59 -13.07
N LEU A 439 11.15 20.57 -13.88
CA LEU A 439 12.00 21.74 -14.16
C LEU A 439 12.25 22.56 -12.89
N LEU A 440 11.23 22.71 -12.03
CA LEU A 440 11.37 23.32 -10.71
C LEU A 440 12.43 22.58 -9.88
N PHE A 441 12.24 21.30 -9.61
CA PHE A 441 13.16 20.54 -8.75
C PHE A 441 14.56 20.40 -9.36
N ALA A 442 14.68 20.19 -10.67
CA ALA A 442 15.96 20.10 -11.36
C ALA A 442 16.81 21.37 -11.17
N SER A 443 16.19 22.56 -11.22
CA SER A 443 16.90 23.84 -11.01
C SER A 443 17.53 23.98 -9.61
N TRP A 444 17.01 23.25 -8.62
CA TRP A 444 17.49 23.30 -7.22
C TRP A 444 18.31 22.06 -6.82
N ALA A 445 18.18 20.94 -7.53
CA ALA A 445 18.76 19.65 -7.18
C ALA A 445 20.29 19.66 -7.11
N GLY A 446 20.97 20.49 -7.92
CA GLY A 446 22.44 20.60 -7.89
C GLY A 446 23.00 21.45 -6.74
N VAL A 447 22.15 22.17 -6.00
CA VAL A 447 22.58 23.24 -5.08
C VAL A 447 22.04 23.02 -3.66
N SER A 448 20.88 22.37 -3.54
CA SER A 448 20.25 22.06 -2.28
C SER A 448 20.49 20.60 -1.91
N SER A 449 20.70 20.31 -0.62
CA SER A 449 20.70 18.91 -0.17
C SER A 449 19.31 18.28 -0.35
N ARG A 450 19.23 16.94 -0.31
CA ARG A 450 17.96 16.21 -0.43
C ARG A 450 16.96 16.63 0.66
N GLU A 451 17.45 16.85 1.88
CA GLU A 451 16.66 17.27 3.04
C GLU A 451 16.19 18.73 2.93
N GLU A 452 17.04 19.60 2.37
CA GLU A 452 16.69 20.99 2.08
C GLU A 452 15.59 21.07 1.03
N LEU A 453 15.72 20.27 -0.03
CA LEU A 453 14.75 20.21 -1.12
C LEU A 453 13.38 19.74 -0.60
N ASP A 454 13.36 18.70 0.24
CA ASP A 454 12.14 18.19 0.89
C ASP A 454 11.44 19.29 1.72
N ARG A 455 12.22 20.05 2.50
CA ARG A 455 11.68 21.12 3.35
C ARG A 455 11.12 22.28 2.53
N ARG A 456 11.80 22.69 1.45
CA ARG A 456 11.37 23.78 0.57
C ARG A 456 10.16 23.42 -0.27
N ALA A 457 10.05 22.17 -0.71
CA ALA A 457 8.96 21.70 -1.55
C ALA A 457 7.57 21.97 -0.95
N TRP A 458 7.42 21.85 0.37
CA TRP A 458 6.16 22.18 1.04
C TRP A 458 5.83 23.69 0.96
N GLY A 459 6.83 24.56 1.11
CA GLY A 459 6.68 26.01 0.96
C GLY A 459 6.28 26.42 -0.46
N TRP A 460 6.90 25.80 -1.46
CA TRP A 460 6.53 25.97 -2.87
C TRP A 460 5.09 25.54 -3.15
N TYR A 461 4.70 24.35 -2.66
CA TYR A 461 3.32 23.88 -2.76
C TYR A 461 2.33 24.89 -2.15
N MET A 462 2.59 25.39 -0.94
CA MET A 462 1.71 26.36 -0.29
C MET A 462 1.58 27.67 -1.09
N THR A 463 2.61 28.04 -1.84
CA THR A 463 2.63 29.26 -2.66
C THR A 463 1.80 29.10 -3.94
N VAL A 464 1.85 27.93 -4.58
CA VAL A 464 1.20 27.71 -5.90
C VAL A 464 -0.14 27.01 -5.84
N ARG A 465 -0.52 26.41 -4.71
CA ARG A 465 -1.77 25.65 -4.58
C ARG A 465 -2.98 26.50 -4.98
N PRO A 466 -4.05 25.89 -5.51
CA PRO A 466 -5.28 26.60 -5.80
C PRO A 466 -5.90 27.24 -4.55
N ASP A 467 -6.38 28.46 -4.72
CA ASP A 467 -7.18 29.17 -3.73
C ASP A 467 -8.58 28.55 -3.68
N VAL A 468 -8.98 28.13 -2.48
CA VAL A 468 -10.31 27.57 -2.20
C VAL A 468 -10.76 28.07 -0.83
N ASP A 469 -12.07 28.06 -0.60
CA ASP A 469 -12.68 28.57 0.63
C ASP A 469 -12.11 27.92 1.90
N ALA A 470 -12.15 28.68 3.00
CA ALA A 470 -11.78 28.18 4.31
C ALA A 470 -12.88 27.26 4.87
N GLY A 471 -12.49 26.28 5.70
CA GLY A 471 -13.41 25.38 6.37
C GLY A 471 -13.94 24.23 5.47
N PRO A 472 -15.09 23.63 5.83
CA PRO A 472 -15.65 22.49 5.11
C PRO A 472 -16.05 22.80 3.65
N ALA A 473 -16.41 24.05 3.34
CA ALA A 473 -16.82 24.46 1.99
C ALA A 473 -15.70 24.31 0.94
N GLY A 474 -14.44 24.52 1.34
CA GLY A 474 -13.28 24.30 0.47
C GLY A 474 -12.81 22.84 0.42
N TRP A 475 -13.43 21.92 1.17
CA TRP A 475 -13.01 20.52 1.16
C TRP A 475 -13.32 19.88 -0.19
N GLY A 476 -12.27 19.47 -0.91
CA GLY A 476 -12.41 18.87 -2.23
C GLY A 476 -12.78 19.87 -3.34
N ALA A 477 -12.80 21.17 -3.06
CA ALA A 477 -13.04 22.20 -4.07
C ALA A 477 -11.90 22.23 -5.10
N LYS A 478 -12.29 22.56 -6.34
CA LYS A 478 -11.36 22.78 -7.45
C LYS A 478 -10.96 24.24 -7.50
N GLY A 479 -9.77 24.51 -8.01
CA GLY A 479 -9.37 25.85 -8.39
C GLY A 479 -8.38 25.85 -9.54
N THR A 480 -8.13 27.05 -10.06
CA THR A 480 -7.22 27.26 -11.18
C THR A 480 -5.76 27.27 -10.70
N LEU A 481 -4.93 26.47 -11.35
CA LEU A 481 -3.49 26.40 -11.18
C LEU A 481 -2.81 26.91 -12.46
N LYS A 482 -2.08 28.02 -12.36
CA LYS A 482 -1.26 28.56 -13.45
C LYS A 482 0.14 27.95 -13.39
N LEU A 483 0.55 27.21 -14.42
CA LEU A 483 1.85 26.52 -14.39
C LEU A 483 3.04 27.47 -14.46
N ASP A 484 2.86 28.67 -15.02
CA ASP A 484 3.84 29.76 -14.96
C ASP A 484 4.28 30.10 -13.52
N ARG A 485 3.37 30.03 -12.54
CA ARG A 485 3.72 30.26 -11.12
C ARG A 485 4.68 29.19 -10.58
N ILE A 486 4.57 27.94 -11.06
CA ILE A 486 5.50 26.86 -10.68
C ILE A 486 6.86 27.11 -11.31
N LEU A 487 6.90 27.47 -12.59
CA LEU A 487 8.15 27.79 -13.28
C LEU A 487 8.85 29.01 -12.69
N GLY A 488 8.09 30.00 -12.21
CA GLY A 488 8.62 31.19 -11.53
C GLY A 488 9.35 30.89 -10.21
N LEU A 489 9.15 29.72 -9.61
CA LEU A 489 9.88 29.28 -8.40
C LEU A 489 11.23 28.64 -8.71
N ARG A 490 11.57 28.45 -9.99
CA ARG A 490 12.90 27.97 -10.39
C ARG A 490 13.98 28.94 -9.97
N ARG A 491 15.16 28.40 -9.72
CA ARG A 491 16.35 29.24 -9.61
C ARG A 491 16.61 29.91 -10.96
N ARG A 492 16.79 31.24 -10.95
CA ARG A 492 17.27 31.98 -12.12
C ARG A 492 18.79 31.80 -12.20
N ASP A 493 19.27 31.30 -13.33
CA ASP A 493 20.71 31.19 -13.56
C ASP A 493 21.29 32.60 -13.68
N THR A 494 22.11 32.98 -12.72
CA THR A 494 22.80 34.29 -12.68
C THR A 494 23.93 34.40 -13.70
N THR A 495 23.98 33.55 -14.73
CA THR A 495 25.10 33.40 -15.67
C THR A 495 24.82 33.92 -17.09
N LYS A 496 23.71 34.65 -17.31
CA LYS A 496 23.38 35.25 -18.63
C LYS A 496 23.40 36.78 -18.68
N GLU A 497 24.03 37.44 -17.71
CA GLU A 497 24.31 38.89 -17.77
C GLU A 497 25.80 39.13 -17.54
N THR A 498 26.60 38.96 -18.60
CA THR A 498 27.91 39.60 -18.78
C THR A 498 28.11 39.91 -20.24
#